data_AF-A0A1F9M8Q6-F1
#
_entry.id   AF-A0A1F9M8Q6-F1
#
_cell.length_a   1.000
_cell.length_b   1.000
_cell.length_c   1.000
_cell.angle_alpha   90.00
_cell.angle_beta   90.00
_cell.angle_gamma   90.00
#
_symmetry.space_group_name_H-M   'P 1'
#
loop_
_entity.id
_entity.type
_entity.pdbx_description
1 polymer ?
#
loop_
_entity_poly.entity_id
_entity_poly.type
_entity_poly.pdbx_seq_one_letter_code
_entity_poly.pdbx_strand_id
1 'polypeptide(L)' 'MTYQELQAALKVFGLDERASLKEIKKHHRALVKIHHPDQVRRDSRDGEQNDSEQIRQINEAYALILDYLES' A
#
# COMPACT_ATOMS: atom_id res chain seq x y z
N MET A 1 0.19 3.47 -18.44
CA MET A 1 -0.34 4.35 -17.38
C MET A 1 0.18 5.77 -17.58
N THR A 2 -0.54 6.76 -17.08
CA THR A 2 -0.12 8.18 -17.07
C THR A 2 0.32 8.61 -15.68
N TYR A 3 1.17 9.63 -15.59
CA TYR A 3 1.66 10.19 -14.32
C TYR A 3 0.52 10.58 -13.35
N GLN A 4 -0.65 10.96 -13.88
CA GLN A 4 -1.83 11.29 -13.08
C GLN A 4 -2.41 10.07 -12.35
N GLU A 5 -2.38 8.89 -12.95
CA GLU A 5 -2.83 7.64 -12.31
C GLU A 5 -1.87 7.24 -11.19
N LEU A 6 -0.57 7.44 -11.41
CA LEU A 6 0.45 7.27 -10.38
C LEU A 6 0.22 8.24 -9.21
N GLN A 7 -0.02 9.53 -9.50
CA GLN A 7 -0.31 10.53 -8.46
C GLN A 7 -1.57 10.20 -7.67
N ALA A 8 -2.61 9.70 -8.32
CA ALA A 8 -3.84 9.25 -7.65
C ALA A 8 -3.54 8.08 -6.71
N ALA A 9 -2.75 7.09 -7.14
CA ALA A 9 -2.31 5.98 -6.31
C ALA A 9 -1.44 6.46 -5.13
N LEU A 10 -0.48 7.37 -5.36
CA LEU A 10 0.36 7.94 -4.30
C LEU A 10 -0.44 8.72 -3.25
N LYS A 11 -1.49 9.43 -3.68
CA LYS A 11 -2.45 10.06 -2.75
C LYS A 11 -3.15 9.05 -1.86
N VAL A 12 -3.51 7.87 -2.38
CA VAL A 12 -4.09 6.78 -1.56
C VAL A 12 -3.10 6.32 -0.48
N PHE A 13 -1.81 6.34 -0.79
CA PHE A 13 -0.74 6.04 0.18
C PHE A 13 -0.43 7.19 1.15
N GLY A 14 -1.04 8.37 1.00
CA GLY A 14 -0.67 9.57 1.75
C GLY A 14 0.75 10.06 1.45
N LEU A 15 1.29 9.67 0.29
CA LEU A 15 2.61 10.04 -0.17
C LEU A 15 2.53 11.28 -1.06
N ASP A 16 3.48 12.19 -0.85
CA ASP A 16 3.56 13.43 -1.61
C ASP A 16 4.01 13.17 -3.06
N GLU A 17 3.79 14.15 -3.93
CA GLU A 17 3.99 14.05 -5.39
C GLU A 17 5.46 13.77 -5.79
N ARG A 18 6.38 14.00 -4.85
CA ARG A 18 7.83 13.76 -4.95
C ARG A 18 8.32 12.57 -4.12
N ALA A 19 7.45 11.62 -3.80
CA ALA A 19 7.87 10.40 -3.12
C ALA A 19 8.82 9.59 -4.01
N SER A 20 10.05 9.40 -3.54
CA SER A 20 11.01 8.53 -4.20
C SER A 20 10.58 7.06 -4.09
N LEU A 21 11.04 6.23 -5.03
CA LEU A 21 10.87 4.76 -4.97
C LEU A 21 11.26 4.16 -3.61
N LYS A 22 12.27 4.74 -2.96
CA LYS A 22 12.70 4.37 -1.61
C LYS A 22 11.66 4.70 -0.55
N GLU A 23 11.04 5.87 -0.62
CA GLU A 23 9.97 6.28 0.31
C GLU A 23 8.72 5.45 0.12
N ILE A 24 8.33 5.18 -1.13
CA ILE A 24 7.20 4.30 -1.47
C ILE A 24 7.43 2.91 -0.86
N LYS A 25 8.61 2.31 -1.08
CA LYS A 25 9.00 1.02 -0.49
C LYS A 25 9.00 1.05 1.05
N LYS A 26 9.40 2.17 1.64
CA LYS A 26 9.45 2.33 3.11
C LYS A 26 8.05 2.45 3.69
N HIS A 27 7.17 3.25 3.08
CA HIS A 27 5.77 3.39 3.48
C HIS A 27 4.99 2.11 3.28
N HIS A 28 5.17 1.43 2.14
CA HIS A 28 4.57 0.12 1.89
C HIS A 28 4.96 -0.88 2.98
N ARG A 29 6.26 -1.01 3.29
CA ARG A 29 6.71 -1.88 4.40
C ARG A 29 6.16 -1.46 5.77
N ALA A 30 6.02 -0.15 6.03
CA ALA A 30 5.46 0.33 7.28
C ALA A 30 3.98 -0.04 7.40
N LEU A 31 3.19 0.19 6.35
CA LEU A 31 1.77 -0.15 6.28
C LEU A 31 1.54 -1.65 6.36
N VAL A 32 2.29 -2.46 5.60
CA VAL A 32 2.25 -3.93 5.67
C VAL A 32 2.57 -4.44 7.07
N LYS A 33 3.47 -3.77 7.79
CA LYS A 33 3.83 -4.13 9.17
C LYS A 33 2.76 -3.74 10.19
N ILE A 34 2.01 -2.66 9.93
CA ILE A 34 0.89 -2.21 10.76
C ILE A 34 -0.34 -3.11 10.54
N HIS A 35 -0.66 -3.41 9.28
CA HIS A 35 -1.81 -4.24 8.88
C HIS A 35 -1.42 -5.70 8.66
N HIS A 36 -0.33 -6.16 9.28
CA HIS A 36 0.14 -7.52 9.03
C HIS A 36 -0.89 -8.54 9.57
N PRO A 37 -1.32 -9.53 8.77
CA PRO A 37 -2.30 -10.52 9.22
C PRO A 37 -1.84 -11.33 10.45
N ASP A 38 -0.53 -11.37 10.68
CA ASP A 38 0.09 -12.05 11.83
C ASP A 38 0.01 -11.22 13.15
N GLN A 39 -0.29 -9.91 13.05
CA GLN A 39 -0.59 -9.05 14.20
C GLN A 39 -2.08 -9.01 14.55
N VAL A 40 -2.93 -9.69 13.76
CA VAL A 40 -4.37 -9.71 14.02
C VAL A 40 -4.59 -10.28 15.41
N ARG A 41 -5.17 -9.44 16.26
CA ARG A 41 -5.62 -9.87 17.57
C ARG A 41 -6.68 -10.94 17.33
N ARG A 42 -6.41 -12.16 17.81
CA ARG A 42 -7.34 -13.31 17.72
C ARG A 42 -8.68 -13.07 18.44
N ASP A 43 -8.92 -11.88 18.96
CA ASP A 43 -10.11 -11.52 19.72
C ASP A 43 -11.30 -11.13 18.82
N SER A 44 -11.09 -10.82 17.53
CA SER A 44 -12.16 -10.31 16.66
C SER A 44 -12.08 -10.88 15.24
N ARG A 45 -13.02 -11.77 14.89
CA ARG A 45 -13.16 -12.38 13.54
C ARG A 45 -13.38 -11.34 12.42
N ASP A 46 -13.97 -10.19 12.75
CA ASP A 46 -14.21 -9.07 11.84
C ASP A 46 -12.96 -8.18 11.58
N GLY A 47 -11.96 -8.22 12.48
CA GLY A 47 -10.70 -7.47 12.30
C GLY A 47 -9.79 -8.12 11.25
N GLU A 48 -9.77 -9.45 11.25
CA GLU A 48 -8.94 -10.27 10.35
C GLU A 48 -9.26 -10.03 8.86
N GLN A 49 -10.55 -9.84 8.53
CA GLN A 49 -10.99 -9.56 7.15
C GLN A 49 -10.68 -8.12 6.72
N ASN A 50 -10.88 -7.13 7.59
CA ASN A 50 -10.62 -5.74 7.25
C ASN A 50 -9.13 -5.46 7.00
N ASP A 51 -8.24 -6.01 7.83
CA ASP A 51 -6.80 -5.84 7.65
C ASP A 51 -6.28 -6.60 6.41
N SER A 52 -6.88 -7.75 6.08
CA SER A 52 -6.54 -8.51 4.87
C SER A 52 -6.94 -7.80 3.57
N GLU A 53 -8.10 -7.14 3.54
CA GLU A 53 -8.54 -6.35 2.39
C GLU A 53 -7.69 -5.08 2.23
N GLN A 54 -7.34 -4.41 3.33
CA GLN A 54 -6.46 -3.23 3.34
C GLN A 54 -5.07 -3.57 2.79
N ILE A 55 -4.43 -4.63 3.30
CA ILE A 55 -3.09 -5.03 2.83
C ILE A 55 -3.09 -5.47 1.36
N ARG A 56 -4.19 -6.07 0.90
CA ARG A 56 -4.37 -6.43 -0.50
C ARG A 56 -4.43 -5.20 -1.41
N GLN A 57 -5.25 -4.21 -1.07
CA GLN A 57 -5.33 -2.95 -1.82
C GLN A 57 -3.97 -2.24 -1.87
N ILE A 58 -3.24 -2.25 -0.76
CA ILE A 58 -1.89 -1.68 -0.65
C ILE A 58 -0.90 -2.42 -1.57
N ASN A 59 -0.95 -3.75 -1.63
CA ASN A 59 -0.09 -4.52 -2.52
C ASN A 59 -0.42 -4.30 -4.00
N GLU A 60 -1.71 -4.25 -4.36
CA GLU A 60 -2.16 -3.99 -5.74
C GLU A 60 -1.73 -2.59 -6.20
N ALA A 61 -1.94 -1.56 -5.37
CA ALA A 61 -1.53 -0.20 -5.69
C ALA A 61 0.01 -0.07 -5.80
N TYR A 62 0.77 -0.77 -4.96
CA TYR A 62 2.23 -0.81 -5.05
C TYR A 62 2.72 -1.52 -6.33
N ALA A 63 2.06 -2.59 -6.76
CA ALA A 63 2.37 -3.27 -8.01
C ALA A 63 2.13 -2.36 -9.23
N LEU A 64 1.03 -1.61 -9.25
CA LEU A 64 0.73 -0.62 -10.31
C LEU A 64 1.77 0.50 -10.37
N ILE A 65 2.23 0.98 -9.21
CA ILE A 65 3.29 1.98 -9.12
C ILE A 65 4.61 1.43 -9.69
N LEU A 66 4.98 0.19 -9.34
CA LEU A 66 6.18 -0.47 -9.86
C LEU A 66 6.11 -0.68 -11.38
N ASP A 67 4.98 -1.19 -11.87
CA ASP A 67 4.75 -1.41 -13.30
C ASP A 67 4.86 -0.11 -14.10
N TYR A 68 4.34 1.00 -13.57
CA TYR A 68 4.53 2.33 -14.17
C TYR A 68 5.99 2.81 -14.16
N LEU A 69 6.78 2.44 -13.16
CA LEU A 69 8.18 2.85 -13.05
C LEU A 69 9.13 1.98 -13.88
N GLU A 70 8.71 0.76 -14.21
CA GLU A 70 9.44 -0.16 -15.09
C GLU A 70 9.06 -0.01 -16.57
N SER A 71 7.93 0.64 -16.87
CA SER A 71 7.48 1.00 -18.23
C SER A 71 8.03 2.33 -18.73
#